data_AF-A0A4U9Y497-F1
#
_entry.id   AF-A0A4U9Y497-F1
#
_cell.length_a   1.000
_cell.length_b   1.000
_cell.length_c   1.000
_cell.angle_alpha   90.00
_cell.angle_beta   90.00
_cell.angle_gamma   90.00
#
_symmetry.space_group_name_H-M   'P 1'
#
loop_
_entity.id
_entity.type
_entity.pdbx_description
1 polymer ?
#
loop_
_entity_poly.entity_id
_entity_poly.type
_entity_poly.pdbx_seq_one_letter_code
_entity_poly.pdbx_strand_id
1 'polypeptide(L)'
;MVVIKKRNNAIPVDFGEFTLEFVANDKNIHKMEAIGKKLKKGGEELAKTEDSKAFEVLQGMVQESWTELFDKEAYDKVYNFSGGSTVDTMAYLLEAINGVINEWEQRNNGDALKKYLGD
;
A
#
# COMPACT_ATOMS: atom_id res chain seq x y z
N MET A 1 -8.37 -10.44 -37.40
CA MET A 1 -7.40 -10.58 -36.30
C MET A 1 -7.95 -9.81 -35.11
N VAL A 2 -8.07 -10.44 -33.94
CA VAL A 2 -8.53 -9.77 -32.70
C VAL A 2 -7.31 -9.19 -32.00
N VAL A 3 -7.34 -7.90 -31.65
CA VAL A 3 -6.25 -7.21 -30.93
C VAL A 3 -6.74 -6.89 -29.52
N ILE A 4 -6.13 -7.49 -28.51
CA ILE A 4 -6.42 -7.21 -27.10
C ILE A 4 -5.41 -6.18 -26.59
N LYS A 5 -5.90 -5.06 -26.04
CA LYS A 5 -5.05 -4.04 -25.41
C LYS A 5 -4.82 -4.41 -23.94
N LYS A 6 -3.55 -4.48 -23.51
CA LYS A 6 -3.20 -4.64 -22.10
C LYS A 6 -3.76 -3.45 -21.32
N ARG A 7 -4.53 -3.73 -20.27
CA ARG A 7 -5.04 -2.70 -19.36
C ARG A 7 -3.90 -2.23 -18.46
N ASN A 8 -3.79 -0.92 -18.24
CA ASN A 8 -2.88 -0.40 -17.23
C ASN A 8 -3.43 -0.77 -15.85
N ASN A 9 -2.66 -1.54 -15.10
CA ASN A 9 -3.03 -1.99 -13.76
C ASN A 9 -2.18 -1.32 -12.66
N ALA A 10 -1.40 -0.29 -13.00
CA ALA A 10 -0.76 0.54 -12.01
C ALA A 10 -1.77 1.50 -11.37
N ILE A 11 -1.75 1.60 -10.04
CA ILE A 11 -2.45 2.64 -9.27
C ILE A 11 -1.39 3.61 -8.76
N PRO A 12 -1.40 4.88 -9.18
CA PRO A 12 -0.45 5.87 -8.67
C PRO A 12 -0.81 6.27 -7.24
N VAL A 13 0.19 6.34 -6.37
CA VAL A 13 0.11 6.91 -5.02
C VAL A 13 0.93 8.19 -5.04
N ASP A 14 0.23 9.33 -5.02
CA ASP A 14 0.83 10.65 -5.18
C ASP A 14 1.15 11.28 -3.81
N PHE A 15 2.42 11.61 -3.60
CA PHE A 15 2.92 12.30 -2.42
C PHE A 15 3.13 13.81 -2.68
N GLY A 16 2.78 14.30 -3.87
CA GLY A 16 3.01 15.67 -4.33
C GLY A 16 4.43 15.93 -4.83
N GLU A 17 5.46 15.42 -4.13
CA GLU A 17 6.87 15.53 -4.55
C GLU A 17 7.34 14.38 -5.43
N PHE A 18 6.73 13.21 -5.26
CA PHE A 18 6.99 12.01 -6.04
C PHE A 18 5.73 11.16 -6.11
N THR A 19 5.73 10.20 -7.04
CA THR A 19 4.64 9.24 -7.20
C THR A 19 5.22 7.84 -7.11
N LEU A 20 4.54 6.96 -6.37
CA LEU A 20 4.80 5.52 -6.37
C LEU A 20 3.75 4.82 -7.24
N GLU A 21 4.15 3.82 -7.99
CA GLU A 21 3.22 3.03 -8.81
C GLU A 21 2.97 1.67 -8.14
N PHE A 22 1.75 1.47 -7.64
CA PHE A 22 1.35 0.18 -7.11
C PHE A 22 0.85 -0.73 -8.24
N VAL A 23 1.46 -1.90 -8.40
CA VAL A 23 1.00 -2.90 -9.39
C VAL A 23 -0.23 -3.61 -8.84
N ALA A 24 -1.42 -3.17 -9.25
CA ALA A 24 -2.68 -3.70 -8.78
C ALA A 24 -3.04 -5.01 -9.49
N ASN A 25 -3.08 -6.08 -8.72
CA ASN A 25 -3.55 -7.41 -9.09
C ASN A 25 -4.00 -8.14 -7.82
N ASP A 26 -4.77 -9.22 -7.97
CA ASP A 26 -5.37 -9.94 -6.84
C ASP A 26 -4.34 -10.32 -5.76
N LYS A 27 -3.18 -10.84 -6.18
CA LYS A 27 -2.10 -11.24 -5.27
C LYS A 27 -1.59 -10.04 -4.46
N ASN A 28 -1.31 -8.93 -5.12
CA ASN A 28 -0.76 -7.75 -4.46
C ASN A 28 -1.81 -7.03 -3.59
N ILE A 29 -3.09 -7.04 -3.97
CA ILE A 29 -4.17 -6.48 -3.15
C ILE A 29 -4.33 -7.29 -1.86
N HIS A 30 -4.41 -8.62 -1.93
CA HIS A 30 -4.50 -9.44 -0.71
C HIS A 30 -3.28 -9.28 0.20
N LYS A 31 -2.10 -9.15 -0.40
CA LYS A 31 -0.86 -8.86 0.33
C LYS A 31 -0.94 -7.51 1.06
N MET A 32 -1.44 -6.48 0.38
CA MET A 32 -1.65 -5.15 0.91
C MET A 32 -2.63 -5.14 2.09
N GLU A 33 -3.74 -5.85 1.98
CA GLU A 33 -4.71 -6.02 3.07
C GLU A 33 -4.09 -6.71 4.30
N ALA A 34 -3.32 -7.78 4.08
CA ALA A 34 -2.67 -8.53 5.15
C ALA A 34 -1.63 -7.68 5.89
N ILE A 35 -0.81 -6.94 5.15
CA ILE A 35 0.18 -6.01 5.69
C ILE A 35 -0.50 -4.89 6.48
N GLY A 36 -1.57 -4.29 5.94
CA GLY A 36 -2.34 -3.25 6.63
C GLY A 36 -2.89 -3.71 7.99
N LYS A 37 -3.40 -4.94 8.07
CA LYS A 37 -3.86 -5.53 9.34
C LYS A 37 -2.71 -5.75 10.34
N LYS A 38 -1.57 -6.25 9.87
CA LYS A 38 -0.36 -6.48 10.70
C LYS A 38 0.16 -5.16 11.27
N LEU A 39 0.28 -4.13 10.42
CA LEU A 39 0.74 -2.79 10.80
C LEU A 39 -0.16 -2.15 11.84
N LYS A 40 -1.50 -2.15 11.64
CA LYS A 40 -2.45 -1.60 12.62
C LYS A 40 -2.26 -2.24 14.00
N LYS A 41 -2.17 -3.57 14.05
CA LYS A 41 -1.95 -4.28 15.31
C LYS A 41 -0.62 -3.89 15.97
N GLY A 42 0.48 -3.86 15.20
CA GLY A 42 1.79 -3.49 15.74
C GLY A 42 1.86 -2.03 16.22
N GLY A 43 1.19 -1.10 15.54
CA GLY A 43 1.08 0.29 15.98
C GLY A 43 0.24 0.45 17.26
N GLU A 44 -0.86 -0.29 17.40
CA GLU A 44 -1.67 -0.31 18.63
C GLU A 44 -0.93 -0.88 19.83
N GLU A 45 -0.09 -1.90 19.62
CA GLU A 45 0.77 -2.46 20.66
C GLU A 45 1.84 -1.46 21.08
N LEU A 46 2.48 -0.78 20.12
CA LEU A 46 3.46 0.27 20.40
C LEU A 46 2.83 1.43 21.19
N ALA A 47 1.63 1.88 20.83
CA ALA A 47 0.95 2.98 21.52
C ALA A 47 0.66 2.69 23.01
N LYS A 48 0.76 1.44 23.45
CA LYS A 48 0.53 1.00 24.83
C LYS A 48 1.82 0.77 25.62
N THR A 49 2.99 0.95 25.01
CA THR A 49 4.29 0.69 25.63
C THR A 49 5.30 1.80 25.31
N GLU A 50 6.16 2.14 26.27
CA GLU A 50 7.30 3.05 26.05
C GLU A 50 8.61 2.27 25.79
N ASP A 51 8.51 1.00 25.42
CA ASP A 51 9.67 0.14 25.18
C ASP A 51 10.37 0.48 23.86
N SER A 52 11.59 1.01 23.97
CA SER A 52 12.51 1.25 22.84
C SER A 52 12.69 0.05 21.90
N LYS A 53 12.66 -1.20 22.41
CA LYS A 53 12.77 -2.40 21.56
C LYS A 53 11.51 -2.62 20.73
N ALA A 54 10.34 -2.29 21.27
CA ALA A 54 9.10 -2.36 20.51
C ALA A 54 9.12 -1.34 19.35
N PHE A 55 9.75 -0.18 19.54
CA PHE A 55 9.93 0.82 18.49
C PHE A 55 10.84 0.33 17.36
N GLU A 56 11.98 -0.30 17.68
CA GLU A 56 12.88 -0.90 16.67
C GLU A 56 12.16 -1.98 15.85
N VAL A 57 11.36 -2.83 16.51
CA VAL A 57 10.54 -3.84 15.83
C VAL A 57 9.52 -3.19 14.90
N LEU A 58 8.86 -2.10 15.33
CA LEU A 58 7.93 -1.36 14.48
C LEU A 58 8.65 -0.78 13.25
N GLN A 59 9.82 -0.18 13.43
CA GLN A 59 10.60 0.37 12.33
C GLN A 59 10.96 -0.68 11.28
N GLY A 60 11.44 -1.84 11.72
CA GLY A 60 11.71 -2.97 10.82
C GLY A 60 10.45 -3.42 10.08
N MET A 61 9.32 -3.54 10.79
CA MET A 61 8.05 -3.92 10.17
C MET A 61 7.57 -2.91 9.11
N VAL A 62 7.71 -1.61 9.37
CA VAL A 62 7.32 -0.54 8.42
C VAL A 62 8.21 -0.58 7.18
N GLN A 63 9.52 -0.73 7.36
CA GLN A 63 10.47 -0.85 6.26
C GLN A 63 10.19 -2.08 5.38
N GLU A 64 10.01 -3.25 6.01
CA GLU A 64 9.66 -4.49 5.32
C GLU A 64 8.36 -4.31 4.54
N SER A 65 7.35 -3.70 5.13
CA SER A 65 6.03 -3.51 4.52
C SER A 65 6.07 -2.64 3.26
N TRP A 66 6.79 -1.51 3.30
CA TRP A 66 7.01 -0.66 2.12
C TRP A 66 7.79 -1.41 1.02
N THR A 67 8.87 -2.08 1.41
CA THR A 67 9.73 -2.84 0.49
C THR A 67 8.96 -3.97 -0.18
N GLU A 68 8.07 -4.61 0.58
CA GLU A 68 7.31 -5.77 0.14
C GLU A 68 6.15 -5.39 -0.81
N LEU A 69 5.58 -4.19 -0.67
CA LEU A 69 4.47 -3.68 -1.49
C LEU A 69 4.94 -2.91 -2.73
N PHE A 70 6.05 -2.21 -2.63
CA PHE A 70 6.64 -1.41 -3.70
C PHE A 70 8.06 -1.90 -3.98
N ASP A 71 9.04 -1.35 -3.27
CA ASP A 71 10.44 -1.75 -3.29
C ASP A 71 11.21 -0.97 -2.19
N LYS A 72 12.51 -1.23 -2.07
CA LYS A 72 13.37 -0.55 -1.09
C LYS A 72 13.47 0.96 -1.36
N GLU A 73 13.51 1.36 -2.63
CA GLU A 73 13.66 2.78 -3.00
C GLU A 73 12.41 3.58 -2.59
N ALA A 74 11.23 2.99 -2.69
CA ALA A 74 9.98 3.54 -2.21
C ALA A 74 10.01 3.77 -0.70
N TYR A 75 10.51 2.81 0.09
CA TYR A 75 10.71 3.02 1.52
C TYR A 75 11.65 4.21 1.78
N ASP A 76 12.82 4.22 1.13
CA ASP A 76 13.81 5.28 1.34
C ASP A 76 13.22 6.67 1.01
N LYS A 77 12.43 6.79 -0.07
CA LYS A 77 11.74 8.04 -0.45
C LYS A 77 10.73 8.48 0.61
N VAL A 78 9.84 7.58 1.04
CA VAL A 78 8.79 7.92 2.00
C VAL A 78 9.38 8.21 3.39
N TYR A 79 10.41 7.48 3.81
CA TYR A 79 11.08 7.72 5.08
C TYR A 79 11.83 9.06 5.09
N ASN A 80 12.43 9.46 3.97
CA ASN A 80 13.01 10.79 3.84
C ASN A 80 11.94 11.89 3.82
N PHE A 81 10.84 11.67 3.09
CA PHE A 81 9.69 12.58 3.03
C PHE A 81 9.05 12.80 4.40
N SER A 82 9.03 11.78 5.26
CA SER A 82 8.55 11.88 6.64
C SER A 82 9.54 12.53 7.60
N GLY A 83 10.69 13.02 7.12
CA GLY A 83 11.74 13.60 7.96
C GLY A 83 12.43 12.56 8.86
N GLY A 84 12.42 11.28 8.47
CA GLY A 84 12.98 10.17 9.26
C GLY A 84 12.03 9.65 10.35
N SER A 85 10.74 9.97 10.28
CA SER A 85 9.75 9.53 11.27
C SER A 85 9.16 8.17 10.89
N THR A 86 9.44 7.13 11.69
CA THR A 86 8.83 5.80 11.51
C THR A 86 7.31 5.84 11.62
N VAL A 87 6.78 6.64 12.54
CA VAL A 87 5.33 6.75 12.80
C VAL A 87 4.62 7.36 11.59
N ASP A 88 5.15 8.46 11.06
CA ASP A 88 4.54 9.11 9.88
C ASP A 88 4.70 8.23 8.63
N THR A 89 5.86 7.57 8.47
CA THR A 89 6.09 6.59 7.39
C THR A 89 5.09 5.44 7.43
N MET A 90 4.68 5.01 8.63
CA MET A 90 3.62 4.02 8.81
C MET A 90 2.24 4.59 8.49
N ALA A 91 1.94 5.81 8.93
CA ALA A 91 0.67 6.48 8.66
C ALA A 91 0.43 6.61 7.15
N TYR A 92 1.45 7.09 6.41
CA TYR A 92 1.39 7.18 4.95
C TYR A 92 1.18 5.82 4.28
N LEU A 93 1.76 4.75 4.83
CA LEU A 93 1.51 3.41 4.29
C LEU A 93 0.05 2.98 4.49
N LEU A 94 -0.52 3.23 5.66
CA LEU A 94 -1.92 2.92 5.94
C LEU A 94 -2.87 3.74 5.05
N GLU A 95 -2.55 5.01 4.79
CA GLU A 95 -3.27 5.86 3.84
C GLU A 95 -3.18 5.33 2.42
N ALA A 96 -1.98 4.98 1.95
CA ALA A 96 -1.76 4.40 0.64
C ALA A 96 -2.53 3.08 0.46
N ILE A 97 -2.51 2.21 1.47
CA ILE A 97 -3.28 0.94 1.49
C ILE A 97 -4.77 1.22 1.29
N ASN A 98 -5.35 2.12 2.08
CA ASN A 98 -6.78 2.43 1.98
C ASN A 98 -7.13 3.04 0.62
N GLY A 99 -6.32 3.97 0.12
CA GLY A 99 -6.52 4.62 -1.18
C GLY A 99 -6.46 3.62 -2.34
N VAL A 100 -5.45 2.76 -2.34
CA VAL A 100 -5.26 1.73 -3.38
C VAL A 100 -6.40 0.71 -3.38
N ILE A 101 -6.85 0.24 -2.21
CA ILE A 101 -7.97 -0.70 -2.11
C ILE A 101 -9.25 -0.06 -2.68
N ASN A 102 -9.57 1.18 -2.30
CA ASN A 102 -10.76 1.88 -2.80
C ASN A 102 -10.70 2.06 -4.32
N GLU A 103 -9.56 2.51 -4.86
CA GLU A 103 -9.36 2.65 -6.30
C GLU A 103 -9.49 1.30 -7.03
N TRP A 104 -8.95 0.21 -6.45
CA TRP A 104 -9.07 -1.14 -6.99
C TRP A 104 -10.54 -1.62 -7.04
N GLU A 105 -11.31 -1.40 -5.96
CA GLU A 105 -12.72 -1.74 -5.90
C GLU A 105 -13.54 -0.96 -6.94
N GLN A 106 -13.26 0.34 -7.12
CA GLN A 106 -13.91 1.15 -8.15
C GLN A 106 -13.59 0.67 -9.56
N ARG A 107 -12.34 0.28 -9.84
CA ARG A 107 -11.92 -0.27 -11.15
C ARG A 107 -12.50 -1.64 -11.46
N ASN A 108 -12.66 -2.48 -10.44
CA ASN A 108 -13.10 -3.87 -10.58
C ASN A 108 -14.56 -4.10 -10.22
N ASN A 109 -15.31 -3.05 -9.87
CA ASN A 109 -16.75 -3.16 -9.64
C ASN A 109 -17.40 -3.85 -10.85
N GLY A 110 -18.17 -4.90 -10.57
CA GLY A 110 -18.61 -5.93 -11.53
C GLY A 110 -19.36 -5.43 -12.77
N ASP A 111 -19.69 -4.14 -12.84
CA ASP A 111 -20.22 -3.46 -14.03
C ASP A 111 -19.33 -3.62 -15.27
N ALA A 112 -18.01 -3.73 -15.11
CA ALA A 112 -17.12 -4.01 -16.23
C ALA A 112 -17.35 -5.41 -16.84
N LEU A 113 -17.72 -6.40 -16.02
CA LEU A 113 -18.07 -7.75 -16.47
C LEU A 113 -19.51 -7.81 -16.99
N LYS A 114 -20.46 -7.06 -16.41
CA LYS A 114 -21.85 -6.99 -16.90
C LYS A 114 -21.94 -6.60 -18.38
N LYS A 115 -21.13 -5.64 -18.82
CA LYS A 115 -21.01 -5.22 -20.24
C LYS A 115 -20.66 -6.37 -21.20
N TYR A 116 -19.97 -7.40 -20.73
CA TYR A 116 -19.61 -8.58 -21.53
C TYR A 116 -20.55 -9.77 -21.29
N LEU A 117 -21.25 -9.79 -20.16
CA LEU A 117 -22.18 -10.85 -19.78
C LEU A 117 -23.61 -10.62 -20.28
N GLY A 118 -23.92 -9.43 -20.79
CA GLY A 118 -25.16 -9.15 -21.53
C GLY A 118 -26.33 -8.71 -20.66
N ASP A 119 -26.09 -7.81 -19.71
CA ASP A 119 -27.11 -6.92 -19.13
C ASP A 119 -26.89 -5.48 -19.61
#